data_AF-A0A1I2B6U7-F1
#
_entry.id   AF-A0A1I2B6U7-F1
#
_cell.length_a   1.000
_cell.length_b   1.000
_cell.length_c   1.000
_cell.angle_alpha   90.00
_cell.angle_beta   90.00
_cell.angle_gamma   90.00
#
_symmetry.space_group_name_H-M   'P 1'
#
loop_
_entity.id
_entity.type
_entity.pdbx_description
1 polymer ?
#
loop_
_entity_poly.entity_id
_entity_poly.type
_entity_poly.pdbx_seq_one_letter_code
_entity_poly.pdbx_strand_id
1 'polypeptide(L)'
;MNPSVELGISFHSSGQEIEMLKVTPIDDQRYRIEENPLFTEMVSFGDIIKLEQQGNIYFYKETVRKSRLRRYSWLLSQDVASSEELAAFKNRVADSGGNWETIFGGMLIINVPSHIDFDPDVEINNITVSKDR
;
A
#
# COMPACT_ATOMS: atom_id res chain seq x y z
N MET A 1 -15.49 -11.10 8.26
CA MET A 1 -14.55 -9.95 8.25
C MET A 1 -15.38 -8.71 8.07
N ASN A 2 -15.04 -7.61 8.76
CA ASN A 2 -15.69 -6.33 8.51
C ASN A 2 -15.35 -5.85 7.09
N PRO A 3 -16.30 -5.26 6.35
CA PRO A 3 -16.01 -4.68 5.06
C PRO A 3 -15.04 -3.50 5.21
N SER A 4 -14.18 -3.31 4.22
CA SER A 4 -13.35 -2.10 4.17
C SER A 4 -14.20 -0.87 3.84
N VAL A 5 -13.81 0.27 4.40
CA VAL A 5 -14.44 1.59 4.23
C VAL A 5 -13.38 2.60 3.83
N GLU A 6 -13.79 3.69 3.20
CA GLU A 6 -12.91 4.81 2.88
C GLU A 6 -13.08 5.90 3.95
N LEU A 7 -11.99 6.33 4.57
CA LEU A 7 -12.00 7.38 5.60
C LEU A 7 -11.09 8.53 5.20
N GLY A 8 -11.54 9.76 5.48
CA GLY A 8 -10.65 10.93 5.47
C GLY A 8 -9.83 10.96 6.75
N ILE A 9 -8.53 10.68 6.63
CA ILE A 9 -7.59 10.62 7.75
C ILE A 9 -6.65 11.82 7.69
N SER A 10 -6.60 12.59 8.77
CA SER A 10 -5.57 13.59 8.97
C SER A 10 -4.45 13.05 9.84
N PHE A 11 -3.25 13.19 9.31
CA PHE A 11 -1.98 12.85 9.95
C PHE A 11 -1.37 14.05 10.68
N HIS A 12 -1.97 15.23 10.52
CA HIS A 12 -1.59 16.47 11.19
C HIS A 12 -2.66 16.90 12.20
N SER A 13 -2.23 17.45 13.34
CA SER A 13 -3.16 17.91 14.38
C SER A 13 -4.04 19.08 13.94
N SER A 14 -3.68 19.79 12.86
CA SER A 14 -4.45 20.90 12.31
C SER A 14 -5.66 20.47 11.48
N GLY A 15 -5.70 19.23 11.00
CA GLY A 15 -6.76 18.75 10.11
C GLY A 15 -6.75 19.35 8.70
N GLN A 16 -5.70 20.11 8.33
CA GLN A 16 -5.62 20.80 7.04
C GLN A 16 -5.31 19.86 5.88
N GLU A 17 -4.59 18.77 6.16
CA GLU A 17 -4.25 17.74 5.19
C GLU A 17 -5.00 16.47 5.56
N ILE A 18 -5.83 16.03 4.64
CA ILE A 18 -6.67 14.83 4.77
C ILE A 18 -6.35 13.95 3.58
N GLU A 19 -5.96 12.72 3.88
CA GLU A 19 -5.79 11.67 2.90
C GLU A 19 -6.99 10.72 2.99
N MET A 20 -7.63 10.46 1.86
CA MET A 20 -8.68 9.44 1.78
C MET A 20 -7.98 8.08 1.72
N LEU A 21 -8.21 7.23 2.72
CA LEU A 21 -7.60 5.92 2.82
C LEU A 21 -8.65 4.84 3.00
N LYS A 22 -8.56 3.77 2.21
CA LYS A 22 -9.26 2.53 2.47
C LYS A 22 -8.70 1.83 3.70
N VAL A 23 -9.59 1.50 4.63
CA VAL A 23 -9.26 0.82 5.88
C VAL A 23 -10.29 -0.26 6.21
N THR A 24 -9.90 -1.29 6.96
CA THR A 24 -10.84 -2.23 7.56
C THR A 24 -10.99 -1.94 9.06
N PRO A 25 -12.20 -1.65 9.56
CA PRO A 25 -12.43 -1.50 10.99
C PRO A 25 -12.13 -2.81 11.73
N ILE A 26 -11.32 -2.72 12.78
CA ILE A 26 -11.04 -3.83 13.70
C ILE A 26 -11.98 -3.73 14.91
N ASP A 27 -12.14 -2.52 15.44
CA ASP A 27 -13.12 -2.12 16.47
C ASP A 27 -13.35 -0.60 16.41
N ASP A 28 -14.02 -0.05 17.43
CA ASP A 28 -14.46 1.35 17.50
C ASP A 28 -13.38 2.39 17.17
N GLN A 29 -12.10 2.11 17.48
CA GLN A 29 -11.02 3.08 17.30
C GLN A 29 -9.83 2.53 16.51
N ARG A 30 -9.79 1.23 16.22
CA ARG A 30 -8.67 0.58 15.53
C ARG A 30 -9.05 0.19 14.12
N TYR A 31 -8.16 0.52 13.19
CA TYR A 31 -8.36 0.34 11.76
C TYR A 31 -7.10 -0.29 11.15
N ARG A 32 -7.27 -1.25 10.25
CA ARG A 32 -6.18 -1.78 9.43
C ARG A 32 -6.11 -1.00 8.12
N ILE A 33 -4.93 -0.51 7.76
CA ILE A 33 -4.70 0.17 6.47
C ILE A 33 -4.78 -0.86 5.33
N GLU A 34 -5.58 -0.57 4.29
CA GLU A 34 -5.80 -1.43 3.12
C GLU A 34 -5.28 -0.84 1.82
N GLU A 35 -4.61 0.31 1.85
CA GLU A 35 -3.98 0.90 0.68
C GLU A 35 -2.67 1.61 1.05
N ASN A 36 -1.82 1.92 0.07
CA ASN A 36 -0.58 2.63 0.34
C ASN A 36 -0.81 4.13 0.51
N PRO A 37 -0.44 4.72 1.67
CA PRO A 37 -0.43 6.16 1.81
C PRO A 37 0.57 6.80 0.83
N LEU A 38 0.16 7.93 0.27
CA LEU A 38 0.86 8.73 -0.72
C LEU A 38 1.53 9.95 -0.10
N PHE A 39 0.96 10.51 0.96
CA PHE A 39 1.41 11.78 1.53
C PHE A 39 2.04 11.65 2.92
N THR A 40 2.03 10.46 3.51
CA THR A 40 2.61 10.21 4.84
C THR A 40 3.50 8.98 4.88
N GLU A 41 4.55 9.05 5.69
CA GLU A 41 5.43 7.93 6.04
C GLU A 41 5.11 7.35 7.43
N MET A 42 4.10 7.90 8.14
CA MET A 42 3.81 7.47 9.50
C MET A 42 3.19 6.09 9.58
N VAL A 43 2.48 5.68 8.53
CA VAL A 43 1.74 4.42 8.44
C VAL A 43 1.99 3.75 7.11
N SER A 44 1.77 2.45 7.03
CA SER A 44 1.99 1.65 5.82
C SER A 44 0.86 0.64 5.63
N PHE A 45 0.77 0.08 4.42
CA PHE A 45 -0.19 -0.99 4.13
C PHE A 45 -0.10 -2.12 5.16
N GLY A 46 -1.27 -2.51 5.69
CA GLY A 46 -1.41 -3.57 6.70
C GLY A 46 -1.13 -3.15 8.15
N ASP A 47 -0.69 -1.91 8.40
CA ASP A 47 -0.58 -1.38 9.77
C ASP A 47 -1.96 -1.38 10.44
N ILE A 48 -1.99 -1.61 11.76
CA ILE A 48 -3.15 -1.31 12.59
C ILE A 48 -2.89 0.01 13.31
N ILE A 49 -3.77 0.97 13.09
CA ILE A 49 -3.67 2.32 13.63
C ILE A 49 -4.86 2.63 14.51
N LYS A 50 -4.66 3.57 15.43
CA LYS A 50 -5.71 4.14 16.25
C LYS A 50 -6.10 5.50 15.69
N LEU A 51 -7.40 5.71 15.50
CA LEU A 51 -7.98 6.96 15.04
C LEU A 51 -8.91 7.55 16.10
N GLU A 52 -8.99 8.87 16.13
CA GLU A 52 -10.02 9.61 16.86
C GLU A 52 -10.89 10.37 15.87
N GLN A 53 -12.20 10.15 15.93
CA GLN A 53 -13.14 10.85 15.07
C GLN A 53 -13.49 12.23 15.65
N GLN A 54 -13.40 13.27 14.83
CA GLN A 54 -13.93 14.60 15.14
C GLN A 54 -14.78 15.08 13.95
N GLY A 55 -16.11 15.01 14.10
CA GLY A 55 -17.03 15.22 12.98
C GLY A 55 -16.85 14.15 11.90
N ASN A 56 -16.55 14.57 10.67
CA ASN A 56 -16.35 13.67 9.53
C ASN A 56 -14.88 13.33 9.28
N ILE A 57 -13.95 13.86 10.10
CA ILE A 57 -12.52 13.66 9.92
C ILE A 57 -12.01 12.74 11.02
N TYR A 58 -11.13 11.81 10.64
CA TYR A 58 -10.42 10.95 11.56
C TYR A 58 -9.01 11.47 11.76
N PHE A 59 -8.58 11.62 13.01
CA PHE A 59 -7.24 12.07 13.36
C PHE A 59 -6.40 10.87 13.78
N TYR A 60 -5.26 10.70 13.13
CA TYR A 60 -4.27 9.70 13.53
C TYR A 60 -3.78 9.97 14.95
N LYS A 61 -3.74 8.91 15.78
CA LYS A 61 -3.21 8.98 17.15
C LYS A 61 -1.92 8.21 17.30
N GLU A 62 -1.92 6.94 16.88
CA GLU A 62 -0.75 6.08 16.98
C GLU A 62 -0.87 4.87 16.05
N THR A 63 0.27 4.24 15.75
CA THR A 63 0.34 2.92 15.14
C THR A 63 0.37 1.87 16.23
N VAL A 64 -0.73 1.17 16.42
CA VAL A 64 -0.87 0.10 17.44
C VAL A 64 -0.04 -1.11 17.05
N ARG A 65 0.07 -1.40 15.75
CA ARG A 65 0.89 -2.52 15.24
C ARG A 65 1.39 -2.24 13.83
N LYS A 66 2.70 -2.26 13.65
CA LYS A 66 3.33 -2.24 12.33
C LYS A 66 3.09 -3.55 11.57
N SER A 67 2.85 -3.46 10.28
CA SER A 67 2.81 -4.61 9.39
C SER A 67 4.21 -5.23 9.30
N ARG A 68 4.27 -6.52 8.94
CA ARG A 68 5.54 -7.22 8.67
C ARG A 68 5.88 -7.22 7.18
N LEU A 69 5.22 -6.36 6.42
CA LEU A 69 5.39 -6.24 4.98
C LEU A 69 6.49 -5.22 4.69
N ARG A 70 7.26 -5.48 3.64
CA ARG A 70 8.23 -4.54 3.09
C ARG A 70 7.61 -3.89 1.86
N ARG A 71 7.69 -2.57 1.80
CA ARG A 71 7.23 -1.77 0.66
C ARG A 71 8.35 -1.61 -0.34
N TYR A 72 8.03 -1.79 -1.61
CA TYR A 72 8.89 -1.45 -2.74
C TYR A 72 8.08 -0.65 -3.75
N SER A 73 8.75 0.22 -4.52
CA SER A 73 8.08 1.03 -5.53
C SER A 73 8.97 1.33 -6.71
N TRP A 74 8.39 1.29 -7.92
CA TRP A 74 9.08 1.60 -9.16
C TRP A 74 8.19 2.42 -10.07
N LEU A 75 8.79 3.38 -10.79
CA LEU A 75 8.16 4.03 -11.93
C LEU A 75 8.41 3.17 -13.17
N LEU A 76 7.34 2.81 -13.86
CA LEU A 76 7.36 1.92 -15.01
C LEU A 76 7.00 2.69 -16.28
N SER A 77 7.61 2.31 -17.41
CA SER A 77 7.11 2.71 -18.72
C SER A 77 5.73 2.11 -18.96
N GLN A 78 4.96 2.69 -19.88
CA GLN A 78 3.62 2.19 -20.21
C GLN A 78 3.66 0.76 -20.78
N ASP A 79 4.70 0.44 -21.55
CA ASP A 79 4.91 -0.89 -22.13
C ASP A 79 5.19 -1.94 -21.06
N VAL A 80 6.00 -1.60 -20.05
CA VAL A 80 6.25 -2.48 -18.91
C VAL A 80 4.99 -2.62 -18.04
N ALA A 81 4.29 -1.52 -17.77
CA ALA A 81 3.08 -1.49 -16.93
C ALA A 81 1.93 -2.36 -17.48
N SER A 82 1.89 -2.57 -18.80
CA SER A 82 0.90 -3.38 -19.51
C SER A 82 1.40 -4.79 -19.90
N SER A 83 2.62 -5.15 -19.51
CA SER A 83 3.24 -6.41 -19.88
C SER A 83 2.67 -7.65 -19.17
N GLU A 84 2.66 -8.79 -19.87
CA GLU A 84 2.27 -10.08 -19.28
C GLU A 84 3.25 -10.52 -18.19
N GLU A 85 4.54 -10.20 -18.35
CA GLU A 85 5.59 -10.50 -17.38
C GLU A 85 5.33 -9.77 -16.05
N LEU A 86 4.92 -8.49 -16.10
CA LEU A 86 4.52 -7.76 -14.90
C LEU A 86 3.24 -8.33 -14.28
N ALA A 87 2.26 -8.73 -15.09
CA ALA A 87 1.04 -9.36 -14.58
C ALA A 87 1.36 -10.67 -13.84
N ALA A 88 2.26 -11.49 -14.37
CA ALA A 88 2.74 -12.71 -13.72
C ALA A 88 3.49 -12.41 -12.41
N PHE A 89 4.30 -11.36 -12.38
CA PHE A 89 4.98 -10.93 -11.14
C PHE A 89 3.99 -10.46 -10.06
N LYS A 90 2.99 -9.65 -10.44
CA LYS A 90 1.90 -9.21 -9.54
C LYS A 90 1.13 -10.38 -8.93
N ASN A 91 0.89 -11.44 -9.70
CA ASN A 91 0.25 -12.65 -9.20
C ASN A 91 1.14 -13.37 -8.17
N ARG A 92 2.44 -13.53 -8.44
CA ARG A 92 3.38 -14.12 -7.46
C ARG A 92 3.45 -13.33 -6.15
N VAL A 93 3.39 -11.99 -6.23
CA VAL A 93 3.30 -11.12 -5.05
C VAL A 93 2.04 -11.44 -4.24
N ALA A 94 0.89 -11.58 -4.89
CA ALA A 94 -0.37 -11.92 -4.23
C ALA A 94 -0.35 -13.35 -3.63
N ASP A 95 0.17 -14.33 -4.37
CA ASP A 95 0.29 -15.73 -3.93
C ASP A 95 1.21 -15.87 -2.70
N SER A 96 2.17 -14.96 -2.56
CA SER A 96 3.05 -14.88 -1.39
C SER A 96 2.40 -14.19 -0.18
N GLY A 97 1.11 -13.84 -0.25
CA GLY A 97 0.41 -13.07 0.78
C GLY A 97 0.78 -11.59 0.82
N GLY A 98 1.37 -11.08 -0.27
CA GLY A 98 1.62 -9.66 -0.48
C GLY A 98 0.42 -8.94 -1.12
N ASN A 99 0.58 -7.64 -1.30
CA ASN A 99 -0.34 -6.77 -2.03
C ASN A 99 0.41 -5.96 -3.08
N TRP A 100 -0.28 -5.53 -4.13
CA TRP A 100 0.25 -4.61 -5.12
C TRP A 100 -0.79 -3.58 -5.53
N GLU A 101 -0.32 -2.39 -5.86
CA GLU A 101 -1.13 -1.28 -6.37
C GLU A 101 -0.41 -0.62 -7.53
N THR A 102 -1.17 -0.11 -8.49
CA THR A 102 -0.65 0.76 -9.54
C THR A 102 -1.35 2.09 -9.44
N ILE A 103 -0.59 3.14 -9.17
CA ILE A 103 -1.11 4.49 -9.05
C ILE A 103 -0.61 5.38 -10.18
N PHE A 104 -1.46 6.30 -10.61
CA PHE A 104 -1.23 7.21 -11.74
C PHE A 104 -0.82 6.52 -13.05
N GLY A 105 -1.19 5.24 -13.23
CA GLY A 105 -0.91 4.47 -14.45
C GLY A 105 0.55 4.09 -14.70
N GLY A 106 1.47 4.41 -13.78
CA GLY A 106 2.90 4.18 -14.00
C GLY A 106 3.71 3.85 -12.75
N MET A 107 3.23 4.17 -11.55
CA MET A 107 3.95 3.80 -10.32
C MET A 107 3.39 2.50 -9.75
N LEU A 108 4.19 1.45 -9.77
CA LEU A 108 3.92 0.20 -9.09
C LEU A 108 4.38 0.32 -7.64
N ILE A 109 3.52 -0.04 -6.70
CA ILE A 109 3.88 -0.26 -5.30
C ILE A 109 3.55 -1.71 -4.97
N ILE A 110 4.47 -2.42 -4.33
CA ILE A 110 4.19 -3.74 -3.76
C ILE A 110 4.50 -3.75 -2.27
N ASN A 111 3.76 -4.57 -1.53
CA ASN A 111 3.98 -4.86 -0.13
C ASN A 111 4.10 -6.37 0.02
N VAL A 112 5.27 -6.86 0.39
CA VAL A 112 5.56 -8.31 0.43
C VAL A 112 6.03 -8.74 1.81
N PRO A 113 5.72 -9.96 2.28
CA PRO A 113 6.29 -10.47 3.52
C PRO A 113 7.81 -10.52 3.48
N SER A 114 8.43 -10.47 4.66
CA SER A 114 9.88 -10.54 4.76
C SER A 114 10.51 -11.87 4.34
N HIS A 115 9.72 -12.92 4.08
CA HIS A 115 10.17 -14.29 3.82
C HIS A 115 9.81 -14.81 2.42
N ILE A 116 9.81 -13.93 1.43
CA ILE A 116 9.64 -14.29 0.02
C ILE A 116 10.89 -14.99 -0.56
N ASP A 117 10.69 -15.80 -1.60
CA ASP A 117 11.72 -16.58 -2.29
C ASP A 117 12.27 -15.89 -3.56
N PHE A 118 11.80 -14.68 -3.85
CA PHE A 118 12.28 -13.83 -4.93
C PHE A 118 12.78 -12.48 -4.40
N ASP A 119 13.63 -11.82 -5.19
CA ASP A 119 14.03 -10.43 -4.95
C ASP A 119 13.22 -9.50 -5.86
N PRO A 120 12.33 -8.65 -5.31
CA PRO A 120 11.50 -7.77 -6.10
C PRO A 120 12.26 -6.83 -7.04
N ASP A 121 13.43 -6.33 -6.63
CA ASP A 121 14.23 -5.41 -7.44
C ASP A 121 14.83 -6.14 -8.65
N VAL A 122 15.30 -7.38 -8.45
CA VAL A 122 15.82 -8.21 -9.53
C VAL A 122 14.72 -8.57 -10.54
N GLU A 123 13.55 -8.94 -10.05
CA GLU A 123 12.39 -9.28 -10.88
C GLU A 123 11.97 -8.11 -11.77
N ILE A 124 11.82 -6.90 -11.20
CA ILE A 124 11.44 -5.70 -11.96
C ILE A 124 12.53 -5.31 -12.97
N ASN A 125 13.80 -5.39 -12.59
CA ASN A 125 14.90 -5.11 -13.51
C ASN A 125 14.89 -6.05 -14.72
N ASN A 126 14.64 -7.35 -14.52
CA ASN A 126 14.55 -8.33 -15.61
C ASN A 126 13.39 -8.03 -16.55
N ILE A 127 12.23 -7.64 -16.02
CA ILE A 127 11.05 -7.27 -16.83
C ILE A 127 11.36 -6.03 -17.67
N THR A 128 11.96 -5.01 -17.07
CA THR A 128 12.27 -3.73 -17.74
C THR A 128 13.29 -3.94 -18.86
N VAL A 129 14.40 -4.62 -18.59
CA VAL A 129 15.45 -4.91 -19.59
C VAL A 129 14.92 -5.76 -20.75
N SER A 130 13.93 -6.62 -20.52
CA SER A 130 13.33 -7.45 -21.57
C SER A 130 12.46 -6.65 -22.55
N LYS A 131 11.96 -5.49 -22.16
CA LYS A 131 11.13 -4.61 -23.01
C LYS A 131 11.92 -3.52 -23.74
N ASP A 132 13.13 -3.22 -23.28
CA ASP A 132 14.04 -2.26 -23.94
C ASP A 132 14.88 -2.89 -25.09
N ARG A 133 14.62 -4.15 -25.44
CA ARG A 133 15.29 -4.89 -26.52
C ARG A 133 14.35 -5.12 -27.70
#